data_AF-A0A920RQC2-F1
#
_entry.id   AF-A0A920RQC2-F1
#
_cell.length_a   1.000
_cell.length_b   1.000
_cell.length_c   1.000
_cell.angle_alpha   90.00
_cell.angle_beta   90.00
_cell.angle_gamma   90.00
#
_symmetry.space_group_name_H-M   'P 1'
#
loop_
_entity.id
_entity.type
_entity.pdbx_description
1 polymer ?
#
loop_
_entity_poly.entity_id
_entity_poly.type
_entity_poly.pdbx_seq_one_letter_code
_entity_poly.pdbx_strand_id
1 'polypeptide(L)'
;MGRQCCRVALPVRGANGKMQSRFHRGFSRGNLWPKEQSSMLNIIRRALVSPVLAVSLACVVAPVVVLAADAANTLSPAERAQGFVLLFDGQSLDGWQHKGNWKVVQGVISRSGRGGSLVYVSKKVPDDFELRFEWRVGVGSNSGVYYRPGQYEYQILDNKKHIDGRNPRTSAASLYFCMAPSHDATAKVGSWNTGRIVAKGSVIQHWLNGKKVVDFDYADPRWKEHVELLRLRGGKLAARGARLNLQDHGDPVWYRSIRMRTIPPGEKLVSENIRPQKISPEVRAAEQKKLKGILDRRKAAARKKKKP
;
A
#
# COMPACT_ATOMS: atom_id res chain seq x y z
N MET A 1 -43.51 -4.75 -14.42
CA MET A 1 -44.11 -5.20 -13.14
C MET A 1 -43.19 -4.79 -11.99
N GLY A 2 -43.52 -3.67 -11.33
CA GLY A 2 -42.72 -3.08 -10.26
C GLY A 2 -42.78 -3.90 -8.98
N ARG A 3 -41.68 -3.89 -8.21
CA ARG A 3 -41.66 -4.40 -6.84
C ARG A 3 -41.16 -3.28 -5.92
N GLN A 4 -42.12 -2.72 -5.17
CA GLN A 4 -41.93 -1.88 -4.01
C GLN A 4 -41.11 -2.61 -2.94
N CYS A 5 -40.16 -1.89 -2.34
CA CYS A 5 -39.45 -2.32 -1.15
C CYS A 5 -40.02 -1.54 0.04
N CYS A 6 -40.67 -2.25 0.96
CA CYS A 6 -41.13 -1.74 2.25
C CYS A 6 -39.93 -1.27 3.08
N ARG A 7 -39.96 0.00 3.51
CA ARG A 7 -39.12 0.53 4.59
C ARG A 7 -39.93 0.48 5.88
N VAL A 8 -39.40 -0.20 6.89
CA VAL A 8 -39.86 -0.10 8.28
C VAL A 8 -39.03 0.99 8.95
N ALA A 9 -39.69 2.06 9.39
CA ALA A 9 -39.13 3.12 10.21
C ALA A 9 -39.51 2.89 11.67
N LEU A 10 -38.58 3.07 12.60
CA LEU A 10 -38.84 3.16 14.03
C LEU A 10 -38.74 4.62 14.48
N PRO A 11 -39.57 5.09 15.42
CA PRO A 11 -39.60 6.48 15.85
C PRO A 11 -38.67 6.73 17.05
N VAL A 12 -38.08 7.92 17.13
CA VAL A 12 -37.55 8.48 18.38
C VAL A 12 -38.17 9.85 18.58
N ARG A 13 -38.96 9.99 19.67
CA ARG A 13 -39.55 11.24 20.13
C ARG A 13 -38.55 11.99 21.02
N GLY A 14 -38.34 13.26 20.65
CA GLY A 14 -38.45 14.48 21.48
C GLY A 14 -37.66 14.63 22.79
N ALA A 15 -36.92 15.75 22.88
CA ALA A 15 -36.97 16.66 24.04
C ALA A 15 -36.47 18.06 23.65
N ASN A 16 -37.30 19.06 23.90
CA ASN A 16 -36.99 20.49 23.85
C ASN A 16 -36.05 20.90 24.98
N GLY A 17 -35.16 21.86 24.73
CA GLY A 17 -34.40 22.56 25.76
C GLY A 17 -33.77 23.84 25.21
N LYS A 18 -34.51 24.95 25.27
CA LYS A 18 -33.99 26.31 25.03
C LYS A 18 -33.14 26.71 26.24
N MET A 19 -31.96 27.29 26.02
CA MET A 19 -31.32 28.16 27.03
C MET A 19 -30.69 29.37 26.34
N GLN A 20 -30.96 30.52 26.94
CA GLN A 20 -30.69 31.87 26.44
C GLN A 20 -29.21 32.22 26.54
N SER A 21 -28.70 33.04 25.61
CA SER A 21 -27.44 33.76 25.75
C SER A 21 -27.72 35.26 25.91
N ARG A 22 -27.30 35.81 27.06
CA ARG A 22 -27.19 37.25 27.29
C ARG A 22 -25.70 37.64 27.23
N PHE A 23 -25.39 38.61 26.38
CA PHE A 23 -24.18 39.43 26.45
C PHE A 23 -24.14 40.22 27.77
N HIS A 24 -22.95 40.49 28.31
CA HIS A 24 -22.48 41.86 28.64
C HIS A 24 -20.97 41.90 28.94
N ARG A 25 -20.39 43.08 28.66
CA ARG A 25 -18.97 43.47 28.60
C ARG A 25 -18.40 43.89 29.97
N GLY A 26 -17.07 43.96 30.05
CA GLY A 26 -16.28 44.78 31.01
C GLY A 26 -14.85 44.24 31.11
N PHE A 27 -13.88 44.67 30.30
CA PHE A 27 -13.03 45.89 30.31
C PHE A 27 -12.00 45.99 31.47
N SER A 28 -10.78 46.35 31.05
CA SER A 28 -9.64 46.94 31.79
C SER A 28 -8.56 45.98 32.31
N ARG A 29 -7.26 46.28 32.28
CA ARG A 29 -6.42 47.35 31.69
C ARG A 29 -4.96 46.98 31.99
N GLY A 30 -4.06 47.38 31.10
CA GLY A 30 -2.68 47.81 31.40
C GLY A 30 -1.63 46.70 31.59
N ASN A 31 -0.35 46.90 31.30
CA ASN A 31 0.38 48.09 30.82
C ASN A 31 1.83 47.64 30.50
N LEU A 32 2.43 48.23 29.44
CA LEU A 32 3.77 48.88 29.40
C LEU A 32 5.03 48.02 29.78
N TRP A 33 6.22 48.02 29.13
CA TRP A 33 6.94 48.96 28.26
C TRP A 33 8.25 48.27 27.66
N PRO A 34 9.27 48.95 27.07
CA PRO A 34 9.63 49.05 25.64
C PRO A 34 10.88 48.31 25.13
N LYS A 35 11.02 48.39 23.79
CA LYS A 35 12.23 48.32 22.95
C LYS A 35 13.22 49.49 23.18
N GLU A 36 14.51 49.24 22.94
CA GLU A 36 15.51 50.28 22.63
C GLU A 36 16.26 49.95 21.32
N GLN A 37 16.61 51.01 20.59
CA GLN A 37 17.45 51.08 19.38
C GLN A 37 18.46 52.23 19.55
N SER A 38 19.62 52.12 18.86
CA SER A 38 20.49 53.20 18.28
C SER A 38 21.98 53.04 18.67
N SER A 39 22.88 52.84 17.68
CA SER A 39 23.84 53.83 17.06
C SER A 39 24.99 54.29 17.98
N MET A 40 26.20 54.71 17.57
CA MET A 40 27.12 54.64 16.42
C MET A 40 28.43 55.34 16.90
N LEU A 41 29.58 55.00 16.29
CA LEU A 41 30.79 55.83 16.01
C LEU A 41 31.78 56.33 17.11
N ASN A 42 33.09 56.05 16.90
CA ASN A 42 34.24 57.00 16.81
C ASN A 42 35.59 56.22 16.75
N ILE A 43 36.43 56.23 15.69
CA ILE A 43 37.38 57.24 15.13
C ILE A 43 38.87 57.04 15.57
N ILE A 44 39.69 56.58 14.60
CA ILE A 44 41.10 56.92 14.21
C ILE A 44 42.31 56.48 15.08
N ARG A 45 43.26 55.72 14.47
CA ARG A 45 44.67 56.13 14.22
C ARG A 45 45.46 55.18 13.27
N ARG A 46 46.36 55.81 12.50
CA ARG A 46 47.11 55.39 11.29
C ARG A 46 48.19 54.31 11.49
N ALA A 47 48.47 53.51 10.46
CA ALA A 47 49.80 53.38 9.81
C ALA A 47 49.75 52.40 8.62
N LEU A 48 50.44 52.78 7.53
CA LEU A 48 50.55 52.10 6.23
C LEU A 48 51.58 50.97 6.25
N VAL A 49 51.25 49.80 5.70
CA VAL A 49 52.19 48.90 4.99
C VAL A 49 51.41 48.18 3.88
N SER A 50 51.84 48.33 2.63
CA SER A 50 51.42 47.53 1.45
C SER A 50 52.43 46.38 1.25
N PRO A 51 52.23 45.34 0.39
CA PRO A 51 51.10 45.08 -0.50
C PRO A 51 50.68 43.57 -0.58
N VAL A 52 49.75 43.27 -1.50
CA VAL A 52 49.42 41.94 -2.07
C VAL A 52 48.59 41.00 -1.19
N LEU A 53 47.27 41.22 -1.14
CA LEU A 53 46.32 40.10 -1.06
C LEU A 53 45.94 39.70 -2.48
N ALA A 54 46.50 38.59 -2.95
CA ALA A 54 45.92 37.84 -4.04
C ALA A 54 44.50 37.44 -3.61
N VAL A 55 43.48 38.06 -4.18
CA VAL A 55 42.11 37.56 -4.08
C VAL A 55 42.05 36.32 -4.96
N SER A 56 42.48 35.18 -4.40
CA SER A 56 42.11 33.88 -4.94
C SER A 56 40.61 33.75 -4.76
N LEU A 57 39.86 34.06 -5.82
CA LEU A 57 38.47 33.67 -5.96
C LEU A 57 38.44 32.14 -6.04
N ALA A 58 38.56 31.49 -4.89
CA ALA A 58 38.22 30.09 -4.75
C ALA A 58 36.70 30.02 -4.93
N CYS A 59 36.27 29.83 -6.17
CA CYS A 59 34.96 29.27 -6.46
C CYS A 59 34.92 27.91 -5.78
N VAL A 60 34.47 27.88 -4.54
CA VAL A 60 34.08 26.65 -3.85
C VAL A 60 32.82 26.19 -4.58
N VAL A 61 33.01 25.49 -5.69
CA VAL A 61 31.93 24.73 -6.33
C VAL A 61 31.70 23.54 -5.42
N ALA A 62 30.91 23.76 -4.37
CA ALA A 62 30.41 22.65 -3.57
C ALA A 62 29.67 21.72 -4.54
N PRO A 63 29.95 20.41 -4.53
CA PRO A 63 29.16 19.48 -5.33
C PRO A 63 27.74 19.55 -4.79
N VAL A 64 26.85 20.19 -5.56
CA VAL A 64 25.42 20.02 -5.35
C VAL A 64 25.16 18.57 -5.71
N VAL A 65 25.20 17.70 -4.70
CA VAL A 65 24.66 16.36 -4.80
C VAL A 65 23.15 16.57 -4.96
N VAL A 66 22.72 16.72 -6.20
CA VAL A 66 21.31 16.56 -6.56
C VAL A 66 21.01 15.12 -6.24
N LEU A 67 20.45 14.88 -5.05
CA LEU A 67 19.75 13.65 -4.75
C LEU A 67 18.61 13.61 -5.77
N ALA A 68 18.84 12.93 -6.89
CA ALA A 68 17.81 12.64 -7.86
C ALA A 68 16.74 11.87 -7.10
N ALA A 69 15.68 12.55 -6.69
CA ALA A 69 14.46 11.89 -6.32
C ALA A 69 14.06 11.11 -7.57
N ASP A 70 14.19 9.79 -7.53
CA ASP A 70 13.72 8.90 -8.59
C ASP A 70 12.29 9.35 -8.91
N ALA A 71 12.11 9.91 -10.11
CA ALA A 71 10.80 10.40 -10.52
C ALA A 71 9.87 9.18 -10.51
N ALA A 72 8.83 9.23 -9.68
CA ALA A 72 7.86 8.14 -9.60
C ALA A 72 7.31 7.84 -11.00
N ASN A 73 7.05 6.57 -11.28
CA ASN A 73 6.59 6.09 -12.59
C ASN A 73 7.63 6.19 -13.72
N THR A 74 8.92 6.11 -13.40
CA THR A 74 10.00 5.92 -14.39
C THR A 74 10.75 4.62 -14.12
N LEU A 75 11.55 4.18 -15.10
CA LEU A 75 12.48 3.06 -14.93
C LEU A 75 13.89 3.60 -14.93
N SER A 76 14.65 3.23 -13.89
CA SER A 76 16.09 3.46 -13.86
C SER A 76 16.80 2.66 -14.96
N PRO A 77 18.02 3.05 -15.38
CA PRO A 77 18.81 2.27 -16.33
C PRO A 77 19.01 0.81 -15.92
N ALA A 78 19.24 0.56 -14.61
CA ALA A 78 19.40 -0.78 -14.07
C ALA A 78 18.11 -1.61 -14.19
N GLU A 79 16.95 -1.01 -13.97
CA GLU A 79 15.66 -1.70 -14.13
C GLU A 79 15.37 -2.02 -15.59
N ARG A 80 15.70 -1.10 -16.52
CA ARG A 80 15.60 -1.38 -17.96
C ARG A 80 16.51 -2.53 -18.38
N ALA A 81 17.75 -2.54 -17.91
CA ALA A 81 18.70 -3.62 -18.17
C ALA A 81 18.23 -4.98 -17.61
N GLN A 82 17.48 -4.98 -16.51
CA GLN A 82 16.85 -6.18 -15.94
C GLN A 82 15.55 -6.59 -16.66
N GLY A 83 15.10 -5.83 -17.67
CA GLY A 83 13.90 -6.13 -18.44
C GLY A 83 12.59 -5.69 -17.77
N PHE A 84 12.62 -4.72 -16.85
CA PHE A 84 11.38 -4.13 -16.33
C PHE A 84 10.65 -3.34 -17.41
N VAL A 85 9.32 -3.41 -17.36
CA VAL A 85 8.40 -2.55 -18.10
C VAL A 85 7.49 -1.81 -17.13
N LEU A 86 7.15 -0.57 -17.45
CA LEU A 86 6.13 0.17 -16.71
C LEU A 86 4.75 -0.41 -17.04
N LEU A 87 3.96 -0.62 -16.00
CA LEU A 87 2.52 -0.91 -16.12
C LEU A 87 1.68 0.35 -15.88
N PHE A 88 2.29 1.42 -15.37
CA PHE A 88 1.69 2.72 -15.16
C PHE A 88 2.74 3.81 -15.37
N ASP A 89 2.41 4.80 -16.19
CA ASP A 89 3.30 5.87 -16.65
C ASP A 89 3.15 7.18 -15.85
N GLY A 90 2.20 7.23 -14.91
CA GLY A 90 1.89 8.44 -14.14
C GLY A 90 0.88 9.37 -14.80
N GLN A 91 0.42 9.08 -16.02
CA GLN A 91 -0.39 10.02 -16.81
C GLN A 91 -1.79 9.48 -17.08
N SER A 92 -1.89 8.23 -17.54
CA SER A 92 -3.16 7.63 -17.93
C SER A 92 -3.39 6.25 -17.28
N LEU A 93 -4.61 5.73 -17.43
CA LEU A 93 -4.93 4.34 -17.10
C LEU A 93 -4.90 3.47 -18.35
N ASP A 94 -4.09 3.82 -19.35
CA ASP A 94 -4.00 3.04 -20.57
C ASP A 94 -3.53 1.62 -20.27
N GLY A 95 -4.21 0.66 -20.89
CA GLY A 95 -4.02 -0.75 -20.60
C GLY A 95 -4.68 -1.26 -19.31
N TRP A 96 -5.39 -0.41 -18.57
CA TRP A 96 -6.19 -0.80 -17.42
C TRP A 96 -7.68 -0.71 -17.71
N GLN A 97 -8.44 -1.68 -17.22
CA GLN A 97 -9.89 -1.72 -17.28
C GLN A 97 -10.47 -1.35 -15.91
N HIS A 98 -11.44 -0.43 -15.93
CA HIS A 98 -12.24 -0.01 -14.77
C HIS A 98 -13.61 0.50 -15.20
N LYS A 99 -14.48 0.81 -14.24
CA LYS A 99 -15.85 1.34 -14.49
C LYS A 99 -15.97 2.83 -14.14
N GLY A 100 -14.92 3.61 -14.41
CA GLY A 100 -14.88 5.06 -14.10
C GLY A 100 -14.57 5.41 -12.63
N ASN A 101 -14.28 4.41 -11.79
CA ASN A 101 -14.05 4.57 -10.36
C ASN A 101 -12.58 4.67 -9.92
N TRP A 102 -11.67 4.81 -10.87
CA TRP A 102 -10.25 4.99 -10.68
C TRP A 102 -9.80 6.19 -11.50
N LYS A 103 -8.91 7.01 -10.96
CA LYS A 103 -8.41 8.23 -11.60
C LYS A 103 -6.91 8.35 -11.42
N VAL A 104 -6.25 9.05 -12.35
CA VAL A 104 -4.87 9.51 -12.17
C VAL A 104 -4.92 10.93 -11.62
N VAL A 105 -4.28 11.16 -10.48
CA VAL A 105 -4.14 12.47 -9.85
C VAL A 105 -2.68 12.68 -9.52
N GLN A 106 -2.02 13.64 -10.16
CA GLN A 106 -0.61 13.99 -9.91
C GLN A 106 0.34 12.77 -9.94
N GLY A 107 0.30 11.96 -11.00
CA GLY A 107 1.20 10.80 -11.08
C GLY A 107 0.77 9.59 -10.26
N VAL A 108 -0.44 9.58 -9.71
CA VAL A 108 -0.90 8.53 -8.78
C VAL A 108 -2.26 7.98 -9.20
N ILE A 109 -2.38 6.65 -9.24
CA ILE A 109 -3.66 5.98 -9.36
C ILE A 109 -4.39 6.10 -8.03
N SER A 110 -5.60 6.65 -8.03
CA SER A 110 -6.47 6.83 -6.86
C SER A 110 -7.82 6.15 -7.09
N ARG A 111 -8.27 5.37 -6.12
CA ARG A 111 -9.67 4.92 -6.09
C ARG A 111 -10.57 6.12 -5.81
N SER A 112 -11.58 6.35 -6.64
CA SER A 112 -12.42 7.57 -6.59
C SER A 112 -13.92 7.31 -6.46
N GLY A 113 -14.38 6.05 -6.39
CA GLY A 113 -15.80 5.74 -6.26
C GLY A 113 -16.13 4.26 -6.35
N ARG A 114 -17.42 3.92 -6.43
CA ARG A 114 -17.88 2.54 -6.62
C ARG A 114 -17.70 2.12 -8.08
N GLY A 115 -17.10 0.97 -8.32
CA GLY A 115 -17.01 0.41 -9.68
C GLY A 115 -16.19 -0.87 -9.81
N GLY A 116 -15.61 -1.36 -8.71
CA GLY A 116 -14.86 -2.62 -8.69
C GLY A 116 -13.37 -2.41 -8.99
N SER A 117 -12.65 -3.53 -9.06
CA SER A 117 -11.20 -3.55 -9.22
C SER A 117 -10.70 -2.84 -10.48
N LEU A 118 -9.45 -2.37 -10.41
CA LEU A 118 -8.67 -1.94 -11.56
C LEU A 118 -7.87 -3.14 -12.07
N VAL A 119 -8.04 -3.50 -13.35
CA VAL A 119 -7.44 -4.72 -13.92
C VAL A 119 -6.53 -4.37 -15.08
N TYR A 120 -5.28 -4.80 -15.05
CA TYR A 120 -4.37 -4.63 -16.19
C TYR A 120 -4.75 -5.62 -17.29
N VAL A 121 -5.14 -5.11 -18.45
CA VAL A 121 -5.70 -5.90 -19.55
C VAL A 121 -4.80 -5.99 -20.78
N SER A 122 -3.79 -5.12 -20.90
CA SER A 122 -2.85 -5.16 -22.04
C SER A 122 -2.10 -6.48 -22.13
N LYS A 123 -1.72 -7.07 -20.99
CA LYS A 123 -1.03 -8.37 -20.94
C LYS A 123 -1.43 -9.16 -19.70
N LYS A 124 -1.27 -10.48 -19.78
CA LYS A 124 -1.30 -11.36 -18.60
C LYS A 124 -0.01 -11.20 -17.80
N VAL A 125 -0.08 -11.50 -16.51
CA VAL A 125 1.11 -11.62 -15.64
C VAL A 125 1.91 -12.84 -16.13
N PRO A 126 3.23 -12.72 -16.38
CA PRO A 126 4.08 -13.87 -16.69
C PRO A 126 4.05 -14.90 -15.56
N ASP A 127 4.36 -16.15 -15.85
CA ASP A 127 4.32 -17.22 -14.84
C ASP A 127 5.38 -17.03 -13.76
N ASP A 128 6.56 -16.63 -14.23
CA ASP A 128 7.75 -16.32 -13.46
C ASP A 128 8.06 -14.83 -13.62
N PHE A 129 7.85 -14.05 -12.56
CA PHE A 129 7.89 -12.60 -12.65
C PHE A 129 8.35 -11.94 -11.34
N GLU A 130 8.81 -10.70 -11.49
CA GLU A 130 8.99 -9.77 -10.39
C GLU A 130 8.14 -8.53 -10.65
N LEU A 131 7.23 -8.24 -9.72
CA LEU A 131 6.41 -7.02 -9.69
C LEU A 131 6.93 -6.11 -8.58
N ARG A 132 7.14 -4.83 -8.91
CA ARG A 132 7.43 -3.75 -7.95
C ARG A 132 6.34 -2.68 -8.07
N PHE A 133 5.93 -2.14 -6.94
CA PHE A 133 4.91 -1.10 -6.88
C PHE A 133 5.02 -0.35 -5.57
N GLU A 134 4.41 0.83 -5.52
CA GLU A 134 4.19 1.57 -4.29
C GLU A 134 2.71 1.67 -4.00
N TRP A 135 2.36 1.63 -2.73
CA TRP A 135 0.99 1.72 -2.26
C TRP A 135 0.87 2.62 -1.04
N ARG A 136 -0.27 3.29 -0.93
CA ARG A 136 -0.66 4.10 0.22
C ARG A 136 -2.13 3.84 0.51
N VAL A 137 -2.50 3.86 1.78
CA VAL A 137 -3.85 3.62 2.27
C VAL A 137 -4.32 4.71 3.22
N GLY A 138 -5.64 4.91 3.28
CA GLY A 138 -6.29 5.68 4.32
C GLY A 138 -6.47 4.89 5.60
N VAL A 139 -6.99 5.55 6.64
CA VAL A 139 -7.31 4.92 7.93
C VAL A 139 -8.34 3.81 7.73
N GLY A 140 -8.05 2.63 8.25
CA GLY A 140 -8.91 1.44 8.18
C GLY A 140 -9.11 0.88 6.78
N SER A 141 -8.35 1.30 5.77
CA SER A 141 -8.58 0.88 4.39
C SER A 141 -8.08 -0.54 4.11
N ASN A 142 -8.79 -1.22 3.20
CA ASN A 142 -8.46 -2.54 2.68
C ASN A 142 -8.38 -2.52 1.15
N SER A 143 -7.42 -3.25 0.60
CA SER A 143 -7.27 -3.53 -0.83
C SER A 143 -6.37 -4.77 -0.98
N GLY A 144 -5.94 -5.07 -2.20
CA GLY A 144 -5.08 -6.22 -2.48
C GLY A 144 -4.57 -6.21 -3.91
N VAL A 145 -3.43 -6.86 -4.12
CA VAL A 145 -2.83 -7.05 -5.45
C VAL A 145 -2.87 -8.52 -5.80
N TYR A 146 -3.68 -8.88 -6.80
CA TYR A 146 -3.82 -10.25 -7.29
C TYR A 146 -2.94 -10.48 -8.51
N TYR A 147 -2.17 -11.56 -8.51
CA TYR A 147 -1.12 -11.78 -9.51
C TYR A 147 -1.06 -13.21 -10.08
N ARG A 148 -1.75 -14.19 -9.47
CA ARG A 148 -1.93 -15.54 -10.00
C ARG A 148 -3.40 -15.97 -9.88
N PRO A 149 -3.90 -16.93 -10.68
CA PRO A 149 -5.32 -17.30 -10.67
C PRO A 149 -5.77 -17.86 -9.31
N GLY A 150 -6.91 -17.38 -8.83
CA GLY A 150 -7.43 -17.76 -7.52
C GLY A 150 -7.00 -16.77 -6.43
N GLN A 151 -6.82 -17.26 -5.20
CA GLN A 151 -6.54 -16.41 -4.03
C GLN A 151 -5.03 -16.16 -3.81
N TYR A 152 -4.34 -15.72 -4.86
CA TYR A 152 -2.96 -15.22 -4.73
C TYR A 152 -2.98 -13.70 -4.66
N GLU A 153 -2.99 -13.21 -3.44
CA GLU A 153 -3.20 -11.80 -3.10
C GLU A 153 -2.10 -11.34 -2.15
N TYR A 154 -1.35 -10.32 -2.58
CA TYR A 154 -0.57 -9.51 -1.66
C TYR A 154 -1.53 -8.54 -0.99
N GLN A 155 -1.67 -8.67 0.33
CA GLN A 155 -2.64 -7.88 1.07
C GLN A 155 -2.20 -6.42 1.22
N ILE A 156 -3.13 -5.49 1.04
CA ILE A 156 -2.93 -4.05 1.25
C ILE A 156 -3.89 -3.60 2.35
N LEU A 157 -3.36 -3.12 3.48
CA LEU A 157 -4.19 -2.90 4.66
C LEU A 157 -3.63 -1.82 5.60
N ASP A 158 -4.52 -1.08 6.25
CA ASP A 158 -4.23 -0.51 7.56
C ASP A 158 -4.38 -1.58 8.66
N ASN A 159 -3.26 -2.20 9.03
CA ASN A 159 -3.20 -3.26 10.05
C ASN A 159 -3.75 -2.83 11.41
N LYS A 160 -3.69 -1.53 11.76
CA LYS A 160 -4.03 -1.07 13.11
C LYS A 160 -5.52 -0.86 13.30
N LYS A 161 -6.23 -0.48 12.23
CA LYS A 161 -7.65 -0.11 12.31
C LYS A 161 -8.57 -1.08 11.62
N HIS A 162 -8.15 -1.73 10.54
CA HIS A 162 -9.00 -2.67 9.85
C HIS A 162 -9.11 -3.99 10.63
N ILE A 163 -10.31 -4.59 10.67
CA ILE A 163 -10.59 -5.80 11.47
C ILE A 163 -9.70 -6.99 11.10
N ASP A 164 -9.38 -7.13 9.80
CA ASP A 164 -8.49 -8.18 9.31
C ASP A 164 -7.03 -7.99 9.78
N GLY A 165 -6.66 -6.83 10.31
CA GLY A 165 -5.36 -6.59 10.92
C GLY A 165 -5.15 -7.33 12.25
N ARG A 166 -6.21 -7.86 12.86
CA ARG A 166 -6.12 -8.70 14.06
C ARG A 166 -5.48 -10.06 13.80
N ASN A 167 -5.42 -10.49 12.54
CA ASN A 167 -4.75 -11.72 12.14
C ASN A 167 -3.58 -11.39 11.20
N PRO A 168 -2.33 -11.74 11.57
CA PRO A 168 -1.17 -11.56 10.71
C PRO A 168 -1.32 -12.17 9.30
N ARG A 169 -2.05 -13.29 9.14
CA ARG A 169 -2.31 -13.89 7.80
C ARG A 169 -3.22 -13.06 6.91
N THR A 170 -3.93 -12.07 7.45
CA THR A 170 -4.80 -11.16 6.69
C THR A 170 -4.34 -9.71 6.79
N SER A 171 -3.12 -9.48 7.29
CA SER A 171 -2.48 -8.17 7.42
C SER A 171 -1.64 -7.82 6.18
N ALA A 172 -1.20 -6.57 6.06
CA ALA A 172 -0.43 -6.07 4.93
C ALA A 172 0.77 -6.97 4.57
N ALA A 173 1.02 -7.14 3.27
CA ALA A 173 2.05 -8.00 2.67
C ALA A 173 1.94 -9.50 2.94
N SER A 174 0.93 -9.97 3.68
CA SER A 174 0.59 -11.40 3.72
C SER A 174 0.29 -11.93 2.32
N LEU A 175 0.55 -13.22 2.11
CA LEU A 175 -0.21 -13.96 1.11
C LEU A 175 -1.58 -14.23 1.72
N TYR A 176 -2.59 -13.44 1.33
CA TYR A 176 -3.83 -13.28 2.10
C TYR A 176 -4.45 -14.62 2.52
N PHE A 177 -4.67 -14.77 3.82
CA PHE A 177 -5.25 -15.93 4.50
C PHE A 177 -4.41 -17.23 4.39
N CYS A 178 -3.26 -17.19 3.72
CA CYS A 178 -2.36 -18.32 3.53
C CYS A 178 -1.11 -18.17 4.38
N MET A 179 -0.34 -17.09 4.25
CA MET A 179 0.94 -16.92 4.94
C MET A 179 1.08 -15.51 5.50
N ALA A 180 1.35 -15.42 6.80
CA ALA A 180 1.61 -14.16 7.48
C ALA A 180 3.00 -13.62 7.10
N PRO A 181 3.19 -12.30 7.02
CA PRO A 181 4.52 -11.73 6.96
C PRO A 181 5.29 -12.06 8.25
N SER A 182 6.61 -12.14 8.20
CA SER A 182 7.47 -12.41 9.37
C SER A 182 7.44 -11.33 10.43
N HIS A 183 7.11 -10.10 10.05
CA HIS A 183 6.88 -8.96 10.92
C HIS A 183 6.07 -7.89 10.17
N ASP A 184 5.50 -6.95 10.90
CA ASP A 184 4.93 -5.74 10.29
C ASP A 184 6.06 -4.76 9.93
N ALA A 185 6.18 -4.43 8.66
CA ALA A 185 7.12 -3.45 8.14
C ALA A 185 6.42 -2.21 7.54
N THR A 186 5.11 -2.03 7.79
CA THR A 186 4.33 -0.92 7.24
C THR A 186 4.83 0.44 7.71
N ALA A 187 4.83 1.41 6.79
CA ALA A 187 4.93 2.81 7.12
C ALA A 187 3.65 3.29 7.83
N LYS A 188 3.70 4.49 8.42
CA LYS A 188 2.50 5.12 9.00
C LYS A 188 1.40 5.24 7.94
N VAL A 189 0.15 5.09 8.35
CA VAL A 189 -1.01 5.31 7.46
C VAL A 189 -0.91 6.69 6.80
N GLY A 190 -1.24 6.77 5.51
CA GLY A 190 -1.05 7.96 4.70
C GLY A 190 0.38 8.14 4.13
N SER A 191 1.36 7.34 4.55
CA SER A 191 2.68 7.28 3.93
C SER A 191 2.75 6.20 2.84
N TRP A 192 3.68 6.37 1.92
CA TRP A 192 3.96 5.38 0.88
C TRP A 192 4.68 4.16 1.46
N ASN A 193 4.30 2.99 0.97
CA ASN A 193 4.98 1.72 1.18
C ASN A 193 5.48 1.20 -0.16
N THR A 194 6.67 0.58 -0.19
CA THR A 194 7.14 -0.18 -1.35
C THR A 194 6.76 -1.65 -1.20
N GLY A 195 6.10 -2.19 -2.22
CA GLY A 195 5.76 -3.60 -2.35
C GLY A 195 6.58 -4.28 -3.45
N ARG A 196 7.01 -5.51 -3.19
CA ARG A 196 7.65 -6.37 -4.19
C ARG A 196 7.06 -7.76 -4.10
N ILE A 197 6.73 -8.35 -5.25
CA ILE A 197 6.28 -9.73 -5.37
C ILE A 197 7.25 -10.41 -6.34
N VAL A 198 7.86 -11.49 -5.92
CA VAL A 198 8.58 -12.41 -6.80
C VAL A 198 7.83 -13.72 -6.76
N ALA A 199 7.47 -14.24 -7.93
CA ALA A 199 6.91 -15.58 -8.05
C ALA A 199 7.66 -16.31 -9.17
N LYS A 200 8.23 -17.47 -8.87
CA LYS A 200 8.94 -18.31 -9.85
C LYS A 200 8.68 -19.78 -9.56
N GLY A 201 8.12 -20.51 -10.51
CA GLY A 201 7.69 -21.88 -10.25
C GLY A 201 6.78 -21.95 -9.03
N SER A 202 7.19 -22.72 -8.01
CA SER A 202 6.50 -22.87 -6.74
C SER A 202 6.80 -21.82 -5.67
N VAL A 203 7.85 -21.03 -5.88
CA VAL A 203 8.31 -20.03 -4.93
C VAL A 203 7.50 -18.74 -5.08
N ILE A 204 7.09 -18.19 -3.94
CA ILE A 204 6.42 -16.90 -3.79
C ILE A 204 7.12 -16.14 -2.67
N GLN A 205 7.60 -14.94 -2.98
CA GLN A 205 8.28 -14.07 -2.03
C GLN A 205 7.64 -12.69 -2.05
N HIS A 206 7.41 -12.11 -0.88
CA HIS A 206 6.93 -10.74 -0.74
C HIS A 206 7.94 -9.89 0.04
N TRP A 207 8.10 -8.64 -0.40
CA TRP A 207 8.78 -7.61 0.37
C TRP A 207 7.83 -6.48 0.68
N LEU A 208 8.10 -5.84 1.81
CA LEU A 208 7.47 -4.61 2.25
C LEU A 208 8.56 -3.67 2.76
N ASN A 209 8.67 -2.48 2.18
CA ASN A 209 9.64 -1.46 2.56
C ASN A 209 11.09 -1.98 2.57
N GLY A 210 11.47 -2.69 1.50
CA GLY A 210 12.80 -3.27 1.30
C GLY A 210 13.07 -4.56 2.09
N LYS A 211 12.19 -4.94 3.03
CA LYS A 211 12.36 -6.14 3.85
C LYS A 211 11.60 -7.31 3.26
N LYS A 212 12.26 -8.45 3.05
CA LYS A 212 11.57 -9.70 2.70
C LYS A 212 10.75 -10.15 3.91
N VAL A 213 9.46 -10.40 3.71
CA VAL A 213 8.53 -10.74 4.78
C VAL A 213 7.81 -12.06 4.55
N VAL A 214 7.73 -12.54 3.31
CA VAL A 214 7.21 -13.86 2.95
C VAL A 214 8.25 -14.56 2.07
N ASP A 215 8.50 -15.84 2.35
CA ASP A 215 9.35 -16.73 1.56
C ASP A 215 8.75 -18.14 1.55
N PHE A 216 7.81 -18.35 0.63
CA PHE A 216 6.93 -19.51 0.57
C PHE A 216 7.25 -20.36 -0.64
N ASP A 217 7.48 -21.66 -0.45
CA ASP A 217 7.57 -22.63 -1.52
C ASP A 217 6.49 -23.69 -1.33
N TYR A 218 5.45 -23.69 -2.16
CA TYR A 218 4.38 -24.68 -2.00
C TYR A 218 4.78 -26.11 -2.38
N ALA A 219 6.00 -26.33 -2.90
CA ALA A 219 6.57 -27.67 -3.09
C ALA A 219 7.30 -28.18 -1.84
N ASP A 220 7.63 -27.30 -0.89
CA ASP A 220 8.33 -27.68 0.34
C ASP A 220 7.34 -28.25 1.38
N PRO A 221 7.53 -29.50 1.84
CA PRO A 221 6.64 -30.15 2.80
C PRO A 221 6.43 -29.40 4.12
N ARG A 222 7.39 -28.54 4.51
CA ARG A 222 7.26 -27.72 5.74
C ARG A 222 6.06 -26.78 5.69
N TRP A 223 5.60 -26.43 4.49
CA TRP A 223 4.50 -25.50 4.29
C TRP A 223 3.15 -26.16 4.05
N LYS A 224 3.01 -27.48 4.26
CA LYS A 224 1.76 -28.23 4.01
C LYS A 224 0.48 -27.56 4.55
N GLU A 225 0.54 -26.99 5.75
CA GLU A 225 -0.62 -26.29 6.34
C GLU A 225 -1.00 -25.01 5.57
N HIS A 226 0.00 -24.28 5.08
CA HIS A 226 -0.19 -23.05 4.32
C HIS A 226 -0.72 -23.36 2.91
N VAL A 227 -0.20 -24.42 2.29
CA VAL A 227 -0.70 -24.95 1.02
C VAL A 227 -2.17 -25.33 1.13
N GLU A 228 -2.58 -26.00 2.21
CA GLU A 228 -3.97 -26.36 2.43
C GLU A 228 -4.86 -25.13 2.66
N LEU A 229 -4.40 -24.13 3.44
CA LEU A 229 -5.13 -22.87 3.62
C LEU A 229 -5.32 -22.12 2.29
N LEU A 230 -4.28 -22.05 1.47
CA LEU A 230 -4.34 -21.45 0.14
C LEU A 230 -5.38 -22.16 -0.74
N ARG A 231 -5.36 -23.49 -0.77
CA ARG A 231 -6.32 -24.32 -1.51
C ARG A 231 -7.75 -24.09 -1.01
N LEU A 232 -7.98 -24.14 0.31
CA LEU A 232 -9.29 -23.91 0.92
C LEU A 232 -9.82 -22.50 0.63
N ARG A 233 -8.94 -21.51 0.47
CA ARG A 233 -9.32 -20.16 0.06
C ARG A 233 -9.53 -20.00 -1.44
N GLY A 234 -9.19 -21.00 -2.25
CA GLY A 234 -9.45 -21.05 -3.68
C GLY A 234 -8.23 -20.74 -4.54
N GLY A 235 -7.03 -20.72 -3.96
CA GLY A 235 -5.78 -20.75 -4.71
C GLY A 235 -5.66 -22.06 -5.48
N LYS A 236 -5.11 -21.97 -6.69
CA LYS A 236 -4.86 -23.12 -7.57
C LYS A 236 -3.36 -23.19 -7.84
N LEU A 237 -2.68 -24.19 -7.28
CA LEU A 237 -1.21 -24.26 -7.26
C LEU A 237 -0.58 -24.15 -8.66
N ALA A 238 -1.06 -24.98 -9.60
CA ALA A 238 -0.54 -25.03 -10.96
C ALA A 238 -1.15 -23.97 -11.91
N ALA A 239 -2.18 -23.23 -11.50
CA ALA A 239 -2.86 -22.32 -12.42
C ALA A 239 -1.98 -21.10 -12.72
N ARG A 240 -2.04 -20.67 -13.98
CA ARG A 240 -1.24 -19.58 -14.55
C ARG A 240 -2.07 -18.71 -15.49
N GLY A 241 -1.50 -17.59 -15.95
CA GLY A 241 -2.17 -16.67 -16.88
C GLY A 241 -3.22 -15.75 -16.24
N ALA A 242 -2.95 -15.22 -15.04
CA ALA A 242 -3.77 -14.19 -14.43
C ALA A 242 -3.59 -12.82 -15.10
N ARG A 243 -4.55 -11.92 -14.86
CA ARG A 243 -4.38 -10.48 -15.07
C ARG A 243 -4.08 -9.82 -13.73
N LEU A 244 -3.17 -8.87 -13.72
CA LEU A 244 -2.87 -8.09 -12.50
C LEU A 244 -4.14 -7.33 -12.11
N ASN A 245 -4.57 -7.46 -10.86
CA ASN A 245 -5.82 -6.85 -10.38
C ASN A 245 -5.57 -6.16 -9.04
N LEU A 246 -5.88 -4.87 -9.00
CA LEU A 246 -5.89 -4.05 -7.79
C LEU A 246 -7.31 -3.99 -7.26
N GLN A 247 -7.52 -4.56 -6.07
CA GLN A 247 -8.84 -4.77 -5.49
C GLN A 247 -9.50 -3.44 -5.07
N ASP A 248 -10.76 -3.26 -5.44
CA ASP A 248 -11.63 -2.24 -4.84
C ASP A 248 -12.42 -2.87 -3.69
N HIS A 249 -12.03 -2.58 -2.45
CA HIS A 249 -12.79 -2.96 -1.25
C HIS A 249 -13.68 -1.81 -0.74
N GLY A 250 -13.83 -0.74 -1.53
CA GLY A 250 -14.63 0.43 -1.15
C GLY A 250 -13.83 1.56 -0.49
N ASP A 251 -12.57 1.31 -0.12
CA ASP A 251 -11.77 2.19 0.72
C ASP A 251 -10.76 3.06 -0.07
N PRO A 252 -10.29 4.19 0.49
CA PRO A 252 -9.24 5.00 -0.11
C PRO A 252 -7.90 4.25 -0.23
N VAL A 253 -7.43 4.08 -1.46
CA VAL A 253 -6.15 3.45 -1.78
C VAL A 253 -5.51 4.14 -2.97
N TRP A 254 -4.19 4.23 -2.93
CA TRP A 254 -3.38 4.86 -3.97
C TRP A 254 -2.22 3.96 -4.39
N TYR A 255 -1.90 3.98 -5.68
CA TYR A 255 -0.80 3.22 -6.26
C TYR A 255 0.05 4.08 -7.19
N ARG A 256 1.36 3.79 -7.26
CA ARG A 256 2.28 4.36 -8.23
C ARG A 256 3.47 3.42 -8.46
N SER A 257 4.36 3.79 -9.38
CA SER A 257 5.61 3.07 -9.64
C SER A 257 5.40 1.58 -9.96
N ILE A 258 4.29 1.23 -10.62
CA ILE A 258 3.91 -0.16 -10.93
C ILE A 258 4.70 -0.62 -12.14
N ARG A 259 5.54 -1.62 -11.95
CA ARG A 259 6.45 -2.14 -12.98
C ARG A 259 6.72 -3.62 -12.77
N MET A 260 6.95 -4.32 -13.87
CA MET A 260 7.10 -5.77 -13.85
C MET A 260 8.19 -6.22 -14.83
N ARG A 261 8.92 -7.26 -14.46
CA ARG A 261 9.79 -8.01 -15.37
C ARG A 261 9.43 -9.48 -15.35
N THR A 262 9.70 -10.17 -16.45
CA THR A 262 9.74 -11.63 -16.48
C THR A 262 11.07 -12.10 -15.89
N ILE A 263 11.02 -13.14 -15.05
CA ILE A 263 12.24 -13.76 -14.51
C ILE A 263 12.68 -14.85 -15.49
N PRO A 264 13.92 -14.82 -16.01
CA PRO A 264 14.40 -15.84 -16.93
C PRO A 264 14.60 -17.19 -16.21
N PRO A 265 14.46 -18.33 -16.92
CA PRO A 265 14.56 -19.65 -16.31
C PRO A 265 15.85 -19.89 -15.50
N GLY A 266 16.99 -19.35 -15.95
CA GLY A 266 18.29 -19.51 -15.30
C GLY A 266 18.52 -18.68 -14.02
N GLU A 267 17.70 -17.65 -13.76
CA GLU A 267 17.91 -16.78 -12.58
C GLU A 267 17.53 -17.51 -11.29
N LYS A 268 18.50 -17.77 -10.42
CA LYS A 268 18.25 -18.43 -9.13
C LYS A 268 17.66 -17.44 -8.13
N LEU A 269 16.59 -17.86 -7.45
CA LEU A 269 16.04 -17.09 -6.34
C LEU A 269 16.83 -17.36 -5.06
N VAL A 270 17.03 -16.32 -4.26
CA VAL A 270 17.61 -16.45 -2.92
C VAL A 270 16.49 -16.70 -1.93
N SER A 271 16.50 -17.86 -1.27
CA SER A 271 15.67 -18.09 -0.08
C SER A 271 16.42 -17.59 1.16
N GLU A 272 15.70 -16.92 2.05
CA GLU A 272 16.21 -16.45 3.35
C GLU A 272 15.65 -17.26 4.52
N ASN A 273 14.89 -18.34 4.22
CA ASN A 273 14.29 -19.22 5.23
C ASN A 273 13.48 -18.46 6.31
N ILE A 274 12.74 -17.46 5.88
CA ILE A 274 12.02 -16.55 6.77
C ILE A 274 10.87 -17.28 7.46
N ARG A 275 10.75 -17.08 8.77
CA ARG A 275 9.65 -17.65 9.57
C ARG A 275 8.46 -16.68 9.60
N PRO A 276 7.23 -17.12 9.25
CA PRO A 276 6.05 -16.27 9.37
C PRO A 276 5.74 -15.98 10.85
N GLN A 277 5.04 -14.86 11.10
CA GLN A 277 4.56 -14.54 12.45
C GLN A 277 3.74 -15.69 13.04
N LYS A 278 3.95 -15.94 14.33
CA LYS A 278 3.12 -16.87 15.09
C LYS A 278 1.70 -16.33 15.19
N ILE A 279 0.73 -17.21 15.01
CA ILE A 279 -0.68 -16.91 15.20
C ILE A 279 -1.07 -17.40 16.59
N SER A 280 -1.63 -16.51 17.43
CA SER A 280 -2.06 -16.91 18.78
C SER A 280 -3.20 -17.93 18.70
N PRO A 281 -3.39 -18.77 19.73
CA PRO A 281 -4.48 -19.75 19.75
C PRO A 281 -5.86 -19.11 19.54
N GLU A 282 -6.11 -17.95 20.14
CA GLU A 282 -7.36 -17.20 19.98
C GLU A 282 -7.58 -16.74 18.53
N VAL A 283 -6.57 -16.13 17.91
CA VAL A 283 -6.65 -15.68 16.52
C VAL A 283 -6.82 -16.89 15.58
N ARG A 284 -6.14 -18.01 15.86
CA ARG A 284 -6.28 -19.25 15.10
C ARG A 284 -7.69 -19.83 15.20
N ALA A 285 -8.31 -19.82 16.38
CA ALA A 285 -9.69 -20.27 16.57
C ALA A 285 -10.68 -19.38 15.78
N ALA A 286 -10.50 -18.05 15.82
CA ALA A 286 -11.30 -17.12 15.05
C ALA A 286 -11.12 -17.32 13.52
N GLU A 287 -9.90 -17.57 13.06
CA GLU A 287 -9.57 -17.89 11.67
C GLU A 287 -10.28 -19.18 11.22
N GLN A 288 -10.21 -20.25 12.00
CA GLN A 288 -10.88 -21.52 11.71
C GLN A 288 -12.40 -21.34 11.61
N LYS A 289 -13.00 -20.56 12.51
CA LYS A 289 -14.43 -20.22 12.45
C LYS A 289 -14.77 -19.44 11.16
N LYS A 290 -13.96 -18.43 10.79
CA LYS A 290 -14.12 -17.67 9.53
C LYS A 290 -14.01 -18.58 8.31
N LEU A 291 -13.02 -19.47 8.30
CA LEU A 291 -12.79 -20.44 7.22
C LEU A 291 -13.96 -21.41 7.06
N LYS A 292 -14.43 -22.01 8.16
CA LYS A 292 -15.61 -22.88 8.16
C LYS A 292 -16.82 -22.17 7.54
N GLY A 293 -17.09 -20.93 7.96
CA GLY A 293 -18.16 -20.13 7.39
C GLY A 293 -18.02 -19.87 5.89
N ILE A 294 -16.81 -19.64 5.39
CA ILE A 294 -16.54 -19.51 3.95
C ILE A 294 -16.86 -20.81 3.21
N LEU A 295 -16.39 -21.94 3.73
CA LEU A 295 -16.60 -23.25 3.11
C LEU A 295 -18.09 -23.64 3.09
N ASP A 296 -18.80 -23.39 4.19
CA ASP A 296 -20.24 -23.67 4.29
C ASP A 296 -21.04 -22.85 3.28
N ARG A 297 -20.72 -21.55 3.12
CA ARG A 297 -21.35 -20.70 2.08
C ARG A 297 -21.06 -21.18 0.67
N ARG A 298 -19.83 -21.61 0.38
CA ARG A 298 -19.46 -22.17 -0.94
C ARG A 298 -20.22 -23.45 -1.25
N LYS A 299 -20.34 -24.36 -0.28
CA LYS A 299 -21.14 -25.58 -0.41
C LYS A 299 -22.60 -25.25 -0.68
N ALA A 300 -23.18 -24.30 0.05
CA ALA A 300 -24.57 -23.86 -0.15
C ALA A 300 -24.78 -23.26 -1.55
N ALA A 301 -23.86 -22.40 -2.03
CA ALA A 301 -23.93 -21.82 -3.36
C ALA A 301 -23.81 -22.89 -4.47
N ALA A 302 -22.93 -23.88 -4.30
CA ALA A 302 -22.79 -24.98 -5.25
C ALA A 302 -24.06 -25.85 -5.33
N ARG A 303 -24.74 -26.10 -4.19
CA ARG A 303 -26.02 -26.81 -4.17
C ARG A 303 -27.12 -26.03 -4.90
N LYS A 304 -27.20 -24.70 -4.70
CA LYS A 304 -28.17 -23.85 -5.40
C LYS A 304 -27.99 -23.87 -6.92
N LYS A 305 -26.76 -23.88 -7.42
CA LYS A 305 -26.46 -23.96 -8.87
C LYS A 305 -26.81 -25.30 -9.51
N LYS A 306 -26.97 -26.36 -8.72
CA LYS A 306 -27.31 -27.71 -9.19
C LYS A 306 -28.81 -28.01 -9.10
N LYS A 307 -29.62 -27.10 -8.55
CA LYS A 307 -31.07 -27.25 -8.50
C LYS A 307 -31.61 -26.88 -9.90
N PRO A 308 -32.34 -27.78 -10.57
CA PRO A 308 -32.86 -27.55 -11.92
C PRO A 308 -33.81 -26.35 -11.97
#